data_AF-A0A1D7XP82-F1
#
_entry.id   AF-A0A1D7XP82-F1
#
_cell.length_a   1.000
_cell.length_b   1.000
_cell.length_c   1.000
_cell.angle_alpha   90.00
_cell.angle_beta   90.00
_cell.angle_gamma   90.00
#
_symmetry.space_group_name_H-M   'P 1'
#
loop_
_entity.id
_entity.type
_entity.pdbx_description
1 polymer ?
#
loop_
_entity_poly.entity_id
_entity_poly.type
_entity_poly.pdbx_seq_one_letter_code
_entity_poly.pdbx_strand_id
1 'polypeptide(L)'
;MKKLIACLLFLTIFLTACSSNDSKSTSNLVDNNNSNKAATQPSKNPTSKPKDTNESKNTKENSNNRSKDKASVDTSKKKPSPSQNSAIDENIKEKVIDYIINGQEDKTEAEELKWSKRFLDQVDIESLYKKYIEKGGNADDIEKFAEYITLNAPIISHWERLFEKDLYEKYGEKVVKLEHIEDDLYQAYIEKDGKEIPYVVVSSRTGYFHG
;
A
#
# COMPACT_ATOMS: atom_id res chain seq x y z
N MET A 1 -54.60 10.58 -10.64
CA MET A 1 -55.15 11.95 -10.48
C MET A 1 -54.77 12.49 -9.11
N LYS A 2 -54.40 13.79 -9.04
CA LYS A 2 -54.06 14.63 -7.87
C LYS A 2 -52.59 14.53 -7.42
N LYS A 3 -51.68 15.33 -8.00
CA LYS A 3 -51.23 16.72 -7.66
C LYS A 3 -50.38 16.75 -6.37
N LEU A 4 -49.04 16.78 -6.48
CA LEU A 4 -48.15 17.96 -6.40
C LEU A 4 -48.27 18.75 -5.09
N ILE A 5 -47.20 18.80 -4.30
CA ILE A 5 -46.64 20.03 -3.69
C ILE A 5 -45.13 19.80 -3.53
N ALA A 6 -44.36 20.57 -4.30
CA ALA A 6 -42.93 20.78 -4.13
C ALA A 6 -42.76 22.01 -3.22
N CYS A 7 -41.99 21.89 -2.13
CA CYS A 7 -41.51 23.03 -1.36
C CYS A 7 -40.03 23.21 -1.64
N LEU A 8 -39.74 23.98 -2.69
CA LEU A 8 -38.42 24.54 -2.96
C LEU A 8 -38.18 25.69 -1.98
N LEU A 9 -37.33 25.48 -0.99
CA LEU A 9 -36.80 26.55 -0.14
C LEU A 9 -35.42 26.95 -0.71
N PHE A 10 -35.43 28.00 -1.51
CA PHE A 10 -34.24 28.75 -1.88
C PHE A 10 -33.70 29.49 -0.64
N LEU A 11 -32.55 29.08 -0.12
CA LEU A 11 -31.72 29.93 0.74
C LEU A 11 -30.48 30.33 -0.05
N THR A 12 -30.57 31.48 -0.73
CA THR A 12 -29.41 32.19 -1.28
C THR A 12 -28.84 33.09 -0.19
N ILE A 13 -27.71 32.71 0.41
CA ILE A 13 -26.89 33.64 1.20
C ILE A 13 -25.78 34.15 0.30
N PHE A 14 -25.87 35.44 -0.02
CA PHE A 14 -24.85 36.21 -0.74
C PHE A 14 -23.65 36.51 0.18
N LEU A 15 -22.45 36.29 -0.40
CA LEU A 15 -21.21 37.08 -0.32
C LEU A 15 -20.62 37.44 1.06
N THR A 16 -19.36 37.03 1.27
CA THR A 16 -18.25 37.98 1.50
C THR A 16 -16.93 37.37 1.01
N ALA A 17 -16.41 37.92 -0.09
CA ALA A 17 -15.04 37.75 -0.50
C ALA A 17 -14.17 38.72 0.32
N CYS A 18 -13.26 38.18 1.14
CA CYS A 18 -12.12 38.95 1.62
C CYS A 18 -10.96 38.73 0.66
N SER A 19 -10.80 39.66 -0.27
CA SER A 19 -9.54 39.94 -0.93
C SER A 19 -8.69 40.81 0.00
N SER A 20 -7.42 40.44 0.24
CA SER A 20 -6.33 41.39 0.47
C SER A 20 -4.96 40.71 0.40
N ASN A 21 -4.27 41.05 -0.69
CA ASN A 21 -2.86 41.44 -0.82
C ASN A 21 -1.71 40.51 -0.38
N ASP A 22 -1.01 40.06 -1.42
CA ASP A 22 0.44 40.18 -1.62
C ASP A 22 1.25 40.87 -0.50
N SER A 23 2.17 40.11 0.09
CA SER A 23 3.44 40.66 0.58
C SER A 23 4.58 40.12 -0.27
N LYS A 24 4.98 40.93 -1.24
CA LYS A 24 6.26 40.86 -1.93
C LYS A 24 7.38 41.09 -0.91
N SER A 25 8.17 40.06 -0.60
CA SER A 25 9.48 40.27 0.05
C SER A 25 10.57 40.03 -0.99
N THR A 26 11.20 41.13 -1.39
CA THR A 26 12.38 41.19 -2.25
C THR A 26 13.67 41.07 -1.45
N SER A 27 14.71 40.58 -2.15
CA SER A 27 16.16 40.65 -1.85
C SER A 27 16.67 39.59 -0.85
N ASN A 28 17.72 38.82 -1.12
CA ASN A 28 18.95 39.15 -1.85
C ASN A 28 19.48 37.99 -2.71
N LEU A 29 19.92 38.34 -3.91
CA LEU A 29 21.00 37.66 -4.63
C LEU A 29 22.29 37.77 -3.80
N VAL A 30 22.96 36.64 -3.62
CA VAL A 30 24.42 36.63 -3.42
C VAL A 30 24.97 35.65 -4.45
N ASP A 31 25.50 36.22 -5.53
CA ASP A 31 26.46 35.57 -6.39
C ASP A 31 27.73 35.28 -5.58
N ASN A 32 28.25 34.06 -5.68
CA ASN A 32 29.67 33.86 -5.54
C ASN A 32 30.14 32.77 -6.51
N ASN A 33 30.67 33.25 -7.63
CA ASN A 33 31.56 32.50 -8.50
C ASN A 33 32.81 32.08 -7.72
N ASN A 34 33.19 30.81 -7.79
CA ASN A 34 34.61 30.49 -7.87
C ASN A 34 34.85 29.32 -8.84
N SER A 35 35.40 29.67 -10.00
CA SER A 35 36.04 28.75 -10.91
C SER A 35 37.44 28.45 -10.38
N ASN A 36 37.82 27.19 -10.27
CA ASN A 36 39.20 26.82 -10.56
C ASN A 36 39.29 25.44 -11.21
N LYS A 37 39.81 25.50 -12.43
CA LYS A 37 40.16 24.41 -13.34
C LYS A 37 41.65 24.11 -13.14
N ALA A 38 42.00 22.86 -12.91
CA ALA A 38 43.33 22.34 -13.28
C ALA A 38 43.21 20.84 -13.61
N ALA A 39 43.56 20.51 -14.85
CA ALA A 39 43.64 19.17 -15.40
C ALA A 39 44.94 18.47 -14.96
N THR A 40 44.96 17.13 -15.00
CA THR A 40 45.98 16.30 -15.69
C THR A 40 45.57 14.81 -15.63
N GLN A 41 45.36 14.21 -16.82
CA GLN A 41 45.30 12.77 -17.14
C GLN A 41 46.74 12.23 -17.35
N PRO A 42 47.02 10.94 -17.71
CA PRO A 42 46.22 9.70 -17.80
C PRO A 42 46.93 8.48 -17.15
N SER A 43 46.34 7.26 -17.21
CA SER A 43 47.01 6.04 -17.75
C SER A 43 46.45 4.69 -17.25
N LYS A 44 45.87 3.94 -18.20
CA LYS A 44 46.02 2.49 -18.49
C LYS A 44 45.38 1.43 -17.57
N ASN A 45 44.35 0.78 -18.13
CA ASN A 45 44.05 -0.66 -18.02
C ASN A 45 45.25 -1.51 -18.55
N PRO A 46 45.47 -2.78 -18.13
CA PRO A 46 44.53 -3.88 -18.44
C PRO A 46 44.42 -5.05 -17.43
N THR A 47 43.34 -5.80 -17.66
CA THR A 47 42.93 -7.15 -17.23
C THR A 47 44.04 -8.19 -17.01
N SER A 48 43.94 -8.97 -15.92
CA SER A 48 44.28 -10.41 -15.92
C SER A 48 43.62 -11.19 -14.76
N LYS A 49 43.33 -12.45 -15.09
CA LYS A 49 42.75 -13.57 -14.32
C LYS A 49 43.53 -13.89 -13.03
N PRO A 50 42.94 -14.64 -12.07
CA PRO A 50 43.33 -16.06 -12.01
C PRO A 50 42.19 -17.04 -11.67
N LYS A 51 42.51 -18.31 -11.87
CA LYS A 51 41.69 -19.53 -11.76
C LYS A 51 42.33 -20.42 -10.68
N ASP A 52 41.53 -21.34 -10.12
CA ASP A 52 41.94 -22.61 -9.45
C ASP A 52 42.55 -22.44 -8.02
N THR A 53 42.25 -23.19 -6.96
CA THR A 53 41.42 -24.38 -6.66
C THR A 53 41.31 -24.44 -5.12
N ASN A 54 40.21 -24.93 -4.55
CA ASN A 54 40.35 -25.95 -3.51
C ASN A 54 39.07 -26.78 -3.35
N GLU A 55 39.33 -28.08 -3.41
CA GLU A 55 38.43 -29.22 -3.42
C GLU A 55 38.41 -29.82 -2.02
N SER A 56 37.22 -30.14 -1.49
CA SER A 56 37.07 -31.37 -0.72
C SER A 56 35.61 -31.76 -0.62
N LYS A 57 35.28 -32.81 -1.37
CA LYS A 57 34.07 -33.60 -1.25
C LYS A 57 34.48 -34.90 -0.59
N ASN A 58 33.79 -35.30 0.46
CA ASN A 58 33.59 -36.72 0.71
C ASN A 58 32.18 -36.96 1.24
N THR A 59 31.48 -37.82 0.52
CA THR A 59 30.15 -38.36 0.80
C THR A 59 30.29 -39.87 0.76
N LYS A 60 29.68 -40.58 1.71
CA LYS A 60 29.01 -41.90 1.58
C LYS A 60 28.58 -42.37 2.98
N GLU A 61 27.28 -42.54 3.23
CA GLU A 61 26.50 -43.80 3.10
C GLU A 61 26.89 -44.82 4.20
N ASN A 62 26.03 -45.57 4.90
CA ASN A 62 24.62 -45.94 4.77
C ASN A 62 24.21 -46.73 6.06
N SER A 63 22.90 -46.99 6.22
CA SER A 63 22.29 -48.25 6.73
C SER A 63 21.55 -48.29 8.09
N ASN A 64 20.31 -48.78 7.96
CA ASN A 64 19.29 -49.19 8.94
C ASN A 64 19.72 -50.28 9.95
N ASN A 65 19.10 -50.35 11.15
CA ASN A 65 17.96 -51.25 11.48
C ASN A 65 17.62 -51.38 13.00
N ARG A 66 16.32 -51.20 13.31
CA ARG A 66 15.38 -52.08 14.07
C ARG A 66 15.36 -52.23 15.62
N SER A 67 14.10 -52.12 16.11
CA SER A 67 13.43 -52.80 17.26
C SER A 67 13.51 -52.11 18.63
N LYS A 68 12.58 -52.22 19.59
CA LYS A 68 11.11 -52.45 19.75
C LYS A 68 10.90 -52.48 21.29
N ASP A 69 9.84 -51.87 21.86
CA ASP A 69 9.09 -52.26 23.09
C ASP A 69 8.28 -51.06 23.63
N LYS A 70 6.93 -51.02 23.57
CA LYS A 70 5.85 -51.56 24.44
C LYS A 70 5.82 -51.00 25.89
N ALA A 71 4.83 -50.15 26.19
CA ALA A 71 3.71 -50.36 27.14
C ALA A 71 3.17 -49.08 27.84
N SER A 72 1.85 -48.91 27.72
CA SER A 72 0.80 -48.37 28.62
C SER A 72 1.08 -47.31 29.72
N VAL A 73 0.21 -46.29 29.83
CA VAL A 73 -0.86 -46.14 30.86
C VAL A 73 -1.50 -44.73 30.76
N ASP A 74 -2.82 -44.73 30.85
CA ASP A 74 -3.78 -43.62 30.92
C ASP A 74 -3.70 -42.85 32.24
N THR A 75 -3.69 -41.50 32.23
CA THR A 75 -4.49 -40.69 33.15
C THR A 75 -4.67 -39.24 32.66
N SER A 76 -5.92 -38.82 32.73
CA SER A 76 -6.48 -37.51 32.41
C SER A 76 -5.90 -36.36 33.23
N LYS A 77 -5.41 -35.32 32.54
CA LYS A 77 -5.42 -33.92 33.01
C LYS A 77 -5.73 -32.99 31.84
N LYS A 78 -6.98 -32.53 31.77
CA LYS A 78 -7.44 -31.48 30.85
C LYS A 78 -6.82 -30.15 31.30
N LYS A 79 -5.72 -29.76 30.68
CA LYS A 79 -5.16 -28.40 30.72
C LYS A 79 -5.45 -27.78 29.35
N PRO A 80 -6.03 -26.57 29.25
CA PRO A 80 -6.15 -25.93 27.96
C PRO A 80 -4.72 -25.54 27.55
N SER A 81 -4.26 -26.08 26.44
CA SER A 81 -2.95 -25.73 25.88
C SER A 81 -3.11 -25.42 24.40
N PRO A 82 -2.37 -24.41 23.93
CA PRO A 82 -2.77 -23.52 22.85
C PRO A 82 -2.20 -23.98 21.51
N SER A 83 -2.56 -23.24 20.45
CA SER A 83 -1.97 -23.30 19.10
C SER A 83 -2.78 -24.08 18.07
N GLN A 84 -3.86 -23.44 17.59
CA GLN A 84 -4.37 -23.64 16.23
C GLN A 84 -4.31 -22.37 15.37
N ASN A 85 -3.67 -21.30 15.85
CA ASN A 85 -3.85 -19.96 15.26
C ASN A 85 -3.18 -19.75 13.90
N SER A 86 -2.15 -20.51 13.51
CA SER A 86 -1.44 -20.19 12.26
C SER A 86 -2.16 -20.63 10.98
N ALA A 87 -2.99 -21.68 11.03
CA ALA A 87 -3.66 -22.21 9.84
C ALA A 87 -4.98 -21.51 9.50
N ILE A 88 -5.61 -20.86 10.49
CA ILE A 88 -6.83 -20.07 10.29
C ILE A 88 -6.47 -18.71 9.67
N ASP A 89 -5.31 -18.15 10.04
CA ASP A 89 -4.86 -16.82 9.62
C ASP A 89 -4.58 -16.73 8.09
N GLU A 90 -3.94 -17.74 7.49
CA GLU A 90 -3.66 -17.76 6.04
C GLU A 90 -4.93 -17.86 5.18
N ASN A 91 -5.92 -18.66 5.61
CA ASN A 91 -7.17 -18.84 4.88
C ASN A 91 -8.01 -17.54 4.83
N ILE A 92 -8.03 -16.79 5.93
CA ILE A 92 -8.76 -15.53 6.00
C ILE A 92 -8.08 -14.44 5.17
N LYS A 93 -6.74 -14.39 5.17
CA LYS A 93 -5.99 -13.43 4.36
C LYS A 93 -6.29 -13.57 2.87
N GLU A 94 -6.26 -14.80 2.34
CA GLU A 94 -6.56 -15.05 0.93
C GLU A 94 -8.01 -14.67 0.59
N LYS A 95 -8.97 -15.08 1.43
CA LYS A 95 -10.39 -14.76 1.25
C LYS A 95 -10.66 -13.26 1.22
N VAL A 96 -10.07 -12.50 2.14
CA VAL A 96 -10.33 -11.06 2.20
C VAL A 96 -9.66 -10.31 1.05
N ILE A 97 -8.48 -10.75 0.61
CA ILE A 97 -7.85 -10.20 -0.60
C ILE A 97 -8.72 -10.48 -1.82
N ASP A 98 -9.18 -11.73 -1.99
CA ASP A 98 -10.02 -12.10 -3.13
C ASP A 98 -11.36 -11.34 -3.11
N TYR A 99 -11.96 -11.18 -1.93
CA TYR A 99 -13.16 -10.35 -1.77
C TYR A 99 -12.91 -8.90 -2.22
N ILE A 100 -11.84 -8.24 -1.72
CA ILE A 100 -11.55 -6.84 -2.08
C ILE A 100 -11.29 -6.67 -3.58
N ILE A 101 -10.57 -7.61 -4.21
CA ILE A 101 -10.13 -7.47 -5.60
C ILE A 101 -11.18 -7.95 -6.61
N ASN A 102 -11.92 -9.03 -6.29
CA ASN A 102 -12.81 -9.71 -7.24
C ASN A 102 -14.23 -9.94 -6.71
N GLY A 103 -14.43 -10.04 -5.40
CA GLY A 103 -15.66 -10.60 -4.79
C GLY A 103 -16.79 -9.62 -4.51
N GLN A 104 -16.88 -8.49 -5.23
CA GLN A 104 -17.85 -7.41 -4.99
C GLN A 104 -18.82 -7.19 -6.18
N GLU A 105 -19.04 -8.20 -7.02
CA GLU A 105 -19.84 -8.09 -8.26
C GLU A 105 -21.31 -7.69 -8.05
N ASP A 106 -21.84 -7.87 -6.84
CA ASP A 106 -23.19 -7.49 -6.46
C ASP A 106 -23.31 -6.03 -5.96
N LYS A 107 -22.17 -5.34 -5.79
CA LYS A 107 -22.12 -3.95 -5.35
C LYS A 107 -22.15 -2.97 -6.52
N THR A 108 -22.63 -1.77 -6.26
CA THR A 108 -22.42 -0.67 -7.20
C THR A 108 -20.99 -0.14 -7.10
N GLU A 109 -20.51 0.53 -8.14
CA GLU A 109 -19.17 1.15 -8.15
C GLU A 109 -18.93 2.10 -6.95
N ALA A 110 -19.97 2.72 -6.40
CA ALA A 110 -19.86 3.60 -5.23
C ALA A 110 -19.75 2.84 -3.89
N GLU A 111 -20.20 1.58 -3.85
CA GLU A 111 -20.19 0.73 -2.67
C GLU A 111 -18.95 -0.19 -2.63
N GLU A 112 -18.29 -0.40 -3.76
CA GLU A 112 -17.08 -1.20 -3.85
C GLU A 112 -15.95 -0.62 -3.00
N LEU A 113 -15.28 -1.50 -2.24
CA LEU A 113 -14.01 -1.23 -1.61
C LEU A 113 -12.93 -1.25 -2.68
N LYS A 114 -12.39 -0.07 -3.03
CA LYS A 114 -11.44 0.05 -4.12
C LYS A 114 -10.00 0.13 -3.59
N TRP A 115 -9.16 -0.73 -4.13
CA TRP A 115 -7.77 -0.87 -3.73
C TRP A 115 -6.85 -1.06 -4.93
N SER A 116 -5.65 -0.49 -4.86
CA SER A 116 -4.54 -1.01 -5.66
C SER A 116 -4.09 -2.34 -5.06
N LYS A 117 -3.97 -3.38 -5.90
CA LYS A 117 -3.38 -4.65 -5.46
C LYS A 117 -1.97 -4.44 -4.90
N ARG A 118 -1.19 -3.54 -5.49
CA ARG A 118 0.17 -3.23 -5.05
C ARG A 118 0.19 -2.67 -3.63
N PHE A 119 -0.80 -1.87 -3.26
CA PHE A 119 -0.96 -1.37 -1.89
C PHE A 119 -1.43 -2.46 -0.95
N LEU A 120 -2.47 -3.21 -1.34
CA LEU A 120 -3.03 -4.28 -0.51
C LEU A 120 -1.99 -5.35 -0.17
N ASP A 121 -1.12 -5.69 -1.11
CA ASP A 121 -0.02 -6.64 -0.92
C ASP A 121 1.02 -6.18 0.13
N GLN A 122 1.08 -4.88 0.47
CA GLN A 122 1.97 -4.35 1.52
C GLN A 122 1.32 -4.32 2.90
N VAL A 123 0.02 -4.61 3.01
CA VAL A 123 -0.71 -4.52 4.27
C VAL A 123 -0.47 -5.78 5.10
N ASP A 124 -0.16 -5.60 6.38
CA ASP A 124 -0.14 -6.68 7.36
C ASP A 124 -1.57 -7.05 7.78
N ILE A 125 -2.23 -7.84 6.92
CA ILE A 125 -3.61 -8.28 7.09
C ILE A 125 -3.78 -9.13 8.35
N GLU A 126 -2.80 -9.95 8.71
CA GLU A 126 -2.87 -10.81 9.91
C GLU A 126 -2.92 -9.97 11.19
N SER A 127 -2.08 -8.94 11.28
CA SER A 127 -2.12 -8.00 12.40
C SER A 127 -3.43 -7.22 12.46
N LEU A 128 -3.99 -6.84 11.31
CA LEU A 128 -5.30 -6.19 11.27
C LEU A 128 -6.43 -7.13 11.68
N TYR A 129 -6.38 -8.40 11.28
CA TYR A 129 -7.34 -9.43 11.65
C TYR A 129 -7.38 -9.63 13.16
N LYS A 130 -6.22 -9.78 13.80
CA LYS A 130 -6.12 -9.91 15.26
C LYS A 130 -6.77 -8.73 15.97
N LYS A 131 -6.48 -7.50 15.54
CA LYS A 131 -7.10 -6.28 16.07
C LYS A 131 -8.61 -6.22 15.84
N TYR A 132 -9.09 -6.70 14.68
CA TYR A 132 -10.51 -6.76 14.36
C TYR A 132 -11.26 -7.70 15.31
N ILE A 133 -10.73 -8.92 15.55
CA ILE A 133 -11.30 -9.88 16.49
C ILE A 133 -11.24 -9.38 17.93
N GLU A 134 -10.13 -8.77 18.36
CA GLU A 134 -9.99 -8.17 19.70
C GLU A 134 -11.05 -7.09 19.99
N LYS A 135 -11.49 -6.37 18.95
CA LYS A 135 -12.56 -5.37 19.04
C LYS A 135 -13.97 -5.97 18.96
N GLY A 136 -14.10 -7.30 18.91
CA GLY A 136 -15.37 -8.01 18.82
C GLY A 136 -15.88 -8.22 17.39
N GLY A 137 -15.00 -8.09 16.38
CA GLY A 137 -15.31 -8.41 15.00
C GLY A 137 -15.70 -9.89 14.80
N ASN A 138 -16.55 -10.15 13.81
CA ASN A 138 -16.95 -11.51 13.45
C ASN A 138 -15.93 -12.15 12.51
N ALA A 139 -15.32 -13.26 12.93
CA ALA A 139 -14.31 -14.01 12.18
C ALA A 139 -14.79 -14.54 10.82
N ASP A 140 -16.08 -14.83 10.68
CA ASP A 140 -16.65 -15.41 9.47
C ASP A 140 -17.18 -14.34 8.49
N ASP A 141 -17.18 -13.06 8.90
CA ASP A 141 -17.68 -11.95 8.10
C ASP A 141 -16.54 -11.26 7.34
N ILE A 142 -16.27 -11.77 6.13
CA ILE A 142 -15.19 -11.29 5.27
C ILE A 142 -15.43 -9.86 4.80
N GLU A 143 -16.68 -9.50 4.51
CA GLU A 143 -17.04 -8.15 4.07
C GLU A 143 -16.75 -7.13 5.16
N LYS A 144 -17.21 -7.37 6.40
CA LYS A 144 -16.91 -6.48 7.52
C LYS A 144 -15.44 -6.40 7.83
N PHE A 145 -14.71 -7.51 7.65
CA PHE A 145 -13.27 -7.47 7.80
C PHE A 145 -12.58 -6.65 6.69
N ALA A 146 -13.04 -6.73 5.45
CA ALA A 146 -12.55 -5.93 4.33
C ALA A 146 -12.80 -4.42 4.53
N GLU A 147 -13.99 -4.04 5.03
CA GLU A 147 -14.30 -2.68 5.45
C GLU A 147 -13.33 -2.21 6.55
N TYR A 148 -13.10 -3.07 7.54
CA TYR A 148 -12.17 -2.78 8.64
C TYR A 148 -10.74 -2.54 8.13
N ILE A 149 -10.25 -3.36 7.19
CA ILE A 149 -8.94 -3.16 6.54
C ILE A 149 -8.92 -1.80 5.85
N THR A 150 -9.94 -1.48 5.05
CA THR A 150 -10.03 -0.21 4.30
C THR A 150 -9.93 1.01 5.21
N LEU A 151 -10.57 0.96 6.38
CA LEU A 151 -10.58 2.07 7.33
C LEU A 151 -9.34 2.13 8.23
N ASN A 152 -8.67 1.00 8.50
CA ASN A 152 -7.66 0.90 9.56
C ASN A 152 -6.26 0.50 9.07
N ALA A 153 -6.09 0.12 7.80
CA ALA A 153 -4.77 -0.18 7.25
C ALA A 153 -3.86 1.04 7.37
N PRO A 154 -2.61 0.91 7.84
CA PRO A 154 -1.72 2.06 7.95
C PRO A 154 -1.41 2.65 6.57
N ILE A 155 -1.21 3.97 6.51
CA ILE A 155 -0.68 4.62 5.32
C ILE A 155 0.78 4.18 5.15
N ILE A 156 1.09 3.59 4.00
CA ILE A 156 2.43 3.07 3.69
C ILE A 156 3.37 4.25 3.49
N SER A 157 4.53 4.26 4.16
CA SER A 157 5.45 5.40 4.14
C SER A 157 5.97 5.79 2.75
N HIS A 158 5.96 4.86 1.81
CA HIS A 158 6.40 5.03 0.42
C HIS A 158 5.24 4.91 -0.58
N TRP A 159 4.02 5.26 -0.16
CA TRP A 159 2.80 5.18 -0.96
C TRP A 159 2.92 5.93 -2.30
N GLU A 160 3.57 7.10 -2.33
CA GLU A 160 3.74 7.92 -3.54
C GLU A 160 4.39 7.12 -4.66
N ARG A 161 5.49 6.41 -4.35
CA ARG A 161 6.20 5.55 -5.30
C ARG A 161 5.36 4.38 -5.79
N LEU A 162 4.49 3.82 -4.93
CA LEU A 162 3.60 2.73 -5.34
C LEU A 162 2.53 3.26 -6.30
N PHE A 163 1.93 4.39 -5.95
CA PHE A 163 0.94 5.07 -6.79
C PHE A 163 1.52 5.50 -8.14
N GLU A 164 2.69 6.13 -8.18
CA GLU A 164 3.36 6.54 -9.42
C GLU A 164 3.57 5.37 -10.37
N LYS A 165 3.94 4.19 -9.83
CA LYS A 165 4.07 2.97 -10.64
C LYS A 165 2.73 2.53 -11.19
N ASP A 166 1.69 2.47 -10.36
CA ASP A 166 0.36 2.05 -10.81
C ASP A 166 -0.22 3.02 -11.85
N LEU A 167 -0.02 4.33 -11.67
CA LEU A 167 -0.45 5.35 -12.63
C LEU A 167 0.28 5.21 -13.97
N TYR A 168 1.60 5.03 -13.93
CA TYR A 168 2.41 4.86 -15.13
C TYR A 168 2.10 3.55 -15.85
N GLU A 169 1.94 2.45 -15.13
CA GLU A 169 1.56 1.16 -15.71
C GLU A 169 0.16 1.21 -16.35
N LYS A 170 -0.78 1.95 -15.75
CA LYS A 170 -2.15 2.06 -16.24
C LYS A 170 -2.32 3.05 -17.39
N TYR A 171 -1.65 4.20 -17.34
CA TYR A 171 -1.89 5.31 -18.28
C TYR A 171 -0.63 5.84 -18.98
N GLY A 172 0.57 5.45 -18.57
CA GLY A 172 1.84 5.95 -19.11
C GLY A 172 2.20 7.37 -18.64
N GLU A 173 1.44 7.92 -17.69
CA GLU A 173 1.62 9.29 -17.21
C GLU A 173 2.56 9.34 -16.00
N LYS A 174 3.33 10.43 -15.88
CA LYS A 174 4.24 10.68 -14.75
C LYS A 174 3.68 11.77 -13.86
N VAL A 175 3.67 11.51 -12.56
CA VAL A 175 3.29 12.50 -11.56
C VAL A 175 4.39 13.56 -11.44
N VAL A 176 4.00 14.84 -11.43
CA VAL A 176 4.92 15.98 -11.22
C VAL A 176 4.64 16.73 -9.92
N LYS A 177 3.42 16.62 -9.39
CA LYS A 177 3.03 17.19 -8.09
C LYS A 177 1.96 16.32 -7.43
N LEU A 178 2.04 16.20 -6.11
CA LEU A 178 0.99 15.69 -5.25
C LEU A 178 0.56 16.81 -4.30
N GLU A 179 -0.72 17.11 -4.26
CA GLU A 179 -1.30 18.12 -3.38
C GLU A 179 -2.28 17.44 -2.44
N HIS A 180 -2.06 17.57 -1.14
CA HIS A 180 -2.98 17.04 -0.14
C HIS A 180 -4.30 17.82 -0.19
N ILE A 181 -5.42 17.10 -0.16
CA ILE A 181 -6.76 17.70 -0.18
C ILE A 181 -7.38 17.58 1.21
N GLU A 182 -7.69 16.35 1.62
CA GLU A 182 -8.32 16.03 2.89
C GLU A 182 -8.00 14.58 3.27
N ASP A 183 -8.05 14.27 4.57
CA ASP A 183 -7.79 12.92 5.10
C ASP A 183 -6.57 12.25 4.45
N ASP A 184 -6.75 11.12 3.77
CA ASP A 184 -5.73 10.39 3.05
C ASP A 184 -5.74 10.67 1.53
N LEU A 185 -6.50 11.65 1.04
CA LEU A 185 -6.66 11.98 -0.38
C LEU A 185 -5.68 13.06 -0.86
N TYR A 186 -5.14 12.83 -2.06
CA TYR A 186 -4.23 13.73 -2.75
C TYR A 186 -4.66 13.94 -4.22
N GLN A 187 -4.58 15.18 -4.70
CA GLN A 187 -4.65 15.49 -6.13
C GLN A 187 -3.27 15.25 -6.75
N ALA A 188 -3.20 14.32 -7.69
CA ALA A 188 -2.03 14.14 -8.54
C ALA A 188 -2.12 15.04 -9.78
N TYR A 189 -0.99 15.64 -10.13
CA TYR A 189 -0.81 16.45 -11.32
C TYR A 189 0.19 15.80 -12.27
N ILE A 190 -0.02 16.02 -13.56
CA ILE A 190 0.88 15.59 -14.64
C ILE A 190 1.28 16.82 -15.46
N GLU A 191 2.32 16.67 -16.29
CA GLU A 191 2.68 17.68 -17.28
C GLU A 191 2.06 17.32 -18.64
N LYS A 192 1.24 18.22 -19.20
CA LYS A 192 0.78 18.18 -20.59
C LYS A 192 1.03 19.51 -21.27
N ASP A 193 1.64 19.47 -22.46
CA ASP A 193 1.98 20.65 -23.24
C ASP A 193 2.76 21.72 -22.45
N GLY A 194 3.68 21.28 -21.58
CA GLY A 194 4.49 22.14 -20.72
C GLY A 194 3.70 22.81 -19.57
N LYS A 195 2.51 22.31 -19.25
CA LYS A 195 1.67 22.80 -18.15
C LYS A 195 1.39 21.69 -17.15
N GLU A 196 1.47 22.03 -15.88
CA GLU A 196 0.97 21.19 -14.78
C GLU A 196 -0.56 21.24 -14.77
N ILE A 197 -1.22 20.09 -14.87
CA ILE A 197 -2.68 19.95 -14.83
C ILE A 197 -3.11 18.88 -13.83
N PRO A 198 -4.25 19.04 -13.14
CA PRO A 198 -4.80 17.98 -12.29
C PRO A 198 -5.20 16.79 -13.17
N TYR A 199 -4.95 15.58 -12.69
CA TYR A 199 -5.17 14.36 -13.46
C TYR A 199 -6.04 13.35 -12.74
N VAL A 200 -5.62 12.88 -11.56
CA VAL A 200 -6.40 11.93 -10.74
C VAL A 200 -6.31 12.31 -9.27
N VAL A 201 -7.35 11.97 -8.51
CA VAL A 201 -7.32 11.94 -7.06
C VAL A 201 -6.93 10.53 -6.63
N VAL A 202 -6.06 10.41 -5.62
CA VAL A 202 -5.57 9.13 -5.08
C VAL A 202 -5.74 9.09 -3.57
N SER A 203 -6.15 7.93 -3.03
CA SER A 203 -6.04 7.62 -1.61
C SER A 203 -4.65 7.08 -1.30
N SER A 204 -3.91 7.76 -0.42
CA SER A 204 -2.60 7.35 0.08
C SER A 204 -2.65 6.09 0.95
N ARG A 205 -3.84 5.69 1.43
CA ARG A 205 -4.04 4.45 2.19
C ARG A 205 -4.27 3.24 1.29
N THR A 206 -5.17 3.37 0.32
CA THR A 206 -5.62 2.24 -0.52
C THR A 206 -4.90 2.17 -1.87
N GLY A 207 -4.26 3.27 -2.28
CA GLY A 207 -3.65 3.42 -3.60
C GLY A 207 -4.66 3.49 -4.74
N TYR A 208 -5.96 3.46 -4.44
CA TYR A 208 -6.98 3.64 -5.45
C TYR A 208 -6.98 5.08 -5.95
N PHE A 209 -7.15 5.26 -7.26
CA PHE A 209 -7.21 6.56 -7.90
C PHE A 209 -8.27 6.62 -9.00
N HIS A 210 -8.86 7.81 -9.17
CA HIS A 210 -9.83 8.14 -10.20
C HIS A 210 -9.71 9.60 -10.64
N GLY A 211 -10.10 9.91 -11.88
CA GLY A 211 -10.02 11.27 -12.44
C GLY A 211 -10.55 11.32 -13.86
#